data_AF-A0A6C0ENS6-F1
#
_entry.id   AF-A0A6C0ENS6-F1
#
_cell.length_a   1.000
_cell.length_b   1.000
_cell.length_c   1.000
_cell.angle_alpha   90.00
_cell.angle_beta   90.00
_cell.angle_gamma   90.00
#
_symmetry.space_group_name_H-M   'P 1'
#
loop_
_entity.id
_entity.type
_entity.pdbx_description
1 polymer ?
#
loop_
_entity_poly.entity_id
_entity_poly.type
_entity_poly.pdbx_seq_one_letter_code
_entity_poly.pdbx_strand_id
1 'polypeptide(L)'
;MTSILADHQYDLTHFPEANQINVDIFLAQNVIDIINKLASLVGAPSYQKTPVFKHVRSRNNNRQPCQREVISTADWAEIRNFKTTELTKKEEGVDKDIDELRGLLNKLTSNNYEEMETQIMKSLTTIIDKNCKEEDLEKIGEAIFEIGSINKFWSAVFAKLYKTILSTFPTMNEIYKKNFSNFLSLFDNIRYVSAEENYDEFCNVNKENEKRRSIGSFFVHLMNNDVIEEVAIFELIKQLKETMLDFMDMENKKEEVAEFAENIVILINGGKNRLEAYKNDVTFGWDECVEFIEDMTKRKVSNHPSLSNKVVFKFMDLEEEL
;
A
#
# COMPACT_ATOMS: atom_id res chain seq x y z
N MET A 1 -26.89 -13.17 -67.35
CA MET A 1 -25.93 -14.08 -66.71
C MET A 1 -26.00 -13.84 -65.22
N THR A 2 -26.89 -14.55 -64.53
CA THR A 2 -26.96 -14.55 -63.07
C THR A 2 -25.75 -15.33 -62.54
N SER A 3 -24.99 -14.69 -61.66
CA SER A 3 -23.79 -15.24 -61.06
C SER A 3 -24.12 -16.53 -60.30
N ILE A 4 -23.46 -17.63 -60.66
CA ILE A 4 -23.55 -18.95 -60.00
C ILE A 4 -23.17 -18.90 -58.50
N LEU A 5 -22.59 -17.78 -58.04
CA LEU A 5 -22.22 -17.57 -56.64
C LEU A 5 -23.38 -17.11 -55.73
N ALA A 6 -24.55 -16.76 -56.28
CA ALA A 6 -25.67 -16.26 -55.48
C ALA A 6 -26.38 -17.37 -54.67
N ASP A 7 -26.34 -18.63 -55.13
CA ASP A 7 -27.07 -19.74 -54.50
C ASP A 7 -26.32 -20.39 -53.31
N HIS A 8 -25.15 -19.86 -52.93
CA HIS A 8 -24.32 -20.39 -51.85
C HIS A 8 -23.89 -19.32 -50.83
N GLN A 9 -24.66 -18.24 -50.70
CA GLN A 9 -24.43 -17.22 -49.65
C GLN A 9 -25.33 -17.49 -48.45
N TYR A 10 -24.72 -17.86 -47.33
CA TYR A 10 -25.41 -17.89 -46.04
C TYR A 10 -25.74 -16.46 -45.60
N ASP A 11 -27.00 -16.20 -45.27
CA ASP A 11 -27.43 -14.95 -44.64
C ASP A 11 -27.45 -15.10 -43.11
N LEU A 12 -27.66 -14.00 -42.40
CA LEU A 12 -27.72 -14.00 -40.93
C LEU A 12 -28.86 -14.88 -40.36
N THR A 13 -29.85 -15.25 -41.17
CA THR A 13 -30.94 -16.14 -40.75
C THR A 13 -30.55 -17.62 -40.76
N HIS A 14 -29.44 -17.98 -41.41
CA HIS A 14 -28.90 -19.34 -41.40
C HIS A 14 -28.19 -19.72 -40.11
N PHE A 15 -27.82 -18.74 -39.27
CA PHE A 15 -27.16 -19.00 -37.99
C PHE A 15 -28.22 -18.97 -36.88
N PRO A 16 -28.35 -20.03 -36.06
CA PRO A 16 -29.22 -19.97 -34.89
C PRO A 16 -28.77 -18.84 -33.97
N GLU A 17 -29.73 -18.09 -33.41
CA GLU A 17 -29.44 -17.07 -32.41
C GLU A 17 -28.62 -17.70 -31.26
N ALA A 18 -27.60 -17.01 -30.77
CA ALA A 18 -26.64 -17.54 -29.80
C ALA A 18 -27.29 -18.15 -28.53
N ASN A 19 -28.53 -17.77 -28.22
CA ASN A 19 -29.30 -18.24 -27.07
C ASN A 19 -30.19 -19.47 -27.35
N GLN A 20 -30.20 -20.00 -28.58
CA GLN A 20 -31.02 -21.15 -28.99
C GLN A 20 -30.21 -22.44 -29.21
N ILE A 21 -28.88 -22.38 -29.09
CA ILE A 21 -28.01 -23.55 -29.25
C ILE A 21 -27.97 -24.31 -27.92
N ASN A 22 -28.69 -25.43 -27.84
CA ASN A 22 -28.51 -26.36 -26.73
C ASN A 22 -27.20 -27.15 -26.95
N VAL A 23 -26.16 -26.75 -26.23
CA VAL A 23 -24.80 -27.30 -26.33
C VAL A 23 -24.78 -28.81 -26.00
N ASP A 24 -25.71 -29.28 -25.16
CA ASP A 24 -25.83 -30.69 -24.77
C ASP A 24 -26.23 -31.61 -25.93
N ILE A 25 -26.76 -31.05 -27.03
CA ILE A 25 -27.09 -31.80 -28.25
C ILE A 25 -25.85 -32.04 -29.13
N PHE A 26 -24.86 -31.15 -29.05
CA PHE A 26 -23.70 -31.14 -29.97
C PHE A 26 -22.42 -31.68 -29.35
N LEU A 27 -22.30 -31.63 -28.02
CA LEU A 27 -21.13 -32.13 -27.30
C LEU A 27 -21.55 -33.23 -26.35
N ALA A 28 -20.88 -34.38 -26.46
CA ALA A 28 -21.04 -35.46 -25.49
C ALA A 28 -20.58 -34.98 -24.10
N GLN A 29 -21.24 -35.48 -23.05
CA GLN A 29 -20.99 -35.07 -21.66
C GLN A 29 -19.51 -35.17 -21.27
N ASN A 30 -18.81 -36.20 -21.73
CA ASN A 30 -17.38 -36.37 -21.46
C ASN A 30 -16.51 -35.23 -22.02
N VAL A 31 -16.90 -34.62 -23.15
CA VAL A 31 -16.19 -33.47 -23.74
C VAL A 31 -16.43 -32.22 -22.90
N ILE A 32 -17.68 -32.03 -22.45
CA ILE A 32 -18.06 -30.92 -21.56
C ILE A 32 -17.27 -31.02 -20.24
N ASP A 33 -17.16 -32.24 -19.68
CA ASP A 33 -16.40 -32.49 -18.46
C ASP A 33 -14.90 -32.17 -18.64
N ILE A 34 -14.32 -32.50 -19.80
CA ILE A 34 -12.92 -32.15 -20.14
C ILE A 34 -12.76 -30.62 -20.23
N ILE A 35 -13.69 -29.92 -20.87
CA ILE A 35 -13.66 -28.46 -21.00
C ILE A 35 -13.72 -27.80 -19.62
N ASN A 36 -14.66 -28.22 -18.77
CA ASN A 36 -14.81 -27.69 -17.41
C ASN A 36 -13.56 -27.96 -16.54
N LYS A 37 -12.97 -29.15 -16.68
CA LYS A 37 -11.70 -29.49 -16.02
C LYS A 37 -10.54 -28.62 -16.50
N LEU A 38 -10.45 -28.33 -17.79
CA LEU A 38 -9.41 -27.44 -18.31
C LEU A 38 -9.62 -26.01 -17.83
N ALA A 39 -10.86 -25.51 -17.85
CA ALA A 39 -11.20 -24.17 -17.38
C ALA A 39 -10.83 -23.96 -15.91
N SER A 40 -11.06 -24.95 -15.04
CA SER A 40 -10.67 -24.86 -13.63
C SER A 40 -9.15 -24.86 -13.43
N LEU A 41 -8.41 -25.65 -14.22
CA LEU A 41 -6.94 -25.71 -14.14
C LEU A 41 -6.27 -24.42 -14.63
N VAL A 42 -6.78 -23.81 -15.70
CA VAL A 42 -6.21 -22.57 -16.25
C VAL A 42 -6.74 -21.30 -15.57
N GLY A 43 -7.86 -21.41 -14.86
CA GLY A 43 -8.45 -20.33 -14.06
C GLY A 43 -7.90 -20.22 -12.64
N ALA A 44 -7.14 -21.21 -12.16
CA ALA A 44 -6.58 -21.21 -10.82
C ALA A 44 -5.65 -19.99 -10.59
N PRO A 45 -5.65 -19.33 -9.41
CA PRO A 45 -4.78 -18.19 -9.12
C PRO A 45 -3.28 -18.51 -9.26
N SER A 46 -2.92 -19.78 -9.09
CA SER A 46 -1.56 -20.30 -9.25
C SER A 46 -1.17 -20.63 -10.70
N TYR A 47 -2.09 -20.51 -11.66
CA TYR A 47 -1.83 -20.84 -13.06
C TYR A 47 -1.02 -19.73 -13.74
N GLN A 48 0.18 -20.07 -14.21
CA GLN A 48 1.02 -19.16 -14.99
C GLN A 48 0.43 -18.98 -16.40
N LYS A 49 -0.27 -17.85 -16.61
CA LYS A 49 -0.96 -17.53 -17.87
C LYS A 49 -0.03 -17.40 -19.07
N THR A 50 1.24 -17.06 -18.83
CA THR A 50 2.25 -16.90 -19.89
C THR A 50 3.23 -18.07 -19.89
N PRO A 51 3.42 -18.77 -21.03
CA PRO A 51 4.44 -19.80 -21.13
C PRO A 51 5.82 -19.19 -20.91
N VAL A 52 6.61 -19.80 -20.03
CA VAL A 52 8.00 -19.41 -19.82
C VAL A 52 8.82 -19.90 -21.01
N PHE A 53 9.07 -19.00 -21.97
CA PHE A 53 9.96 -19.29 -23.08
C PHE A 53 11.39 -19.43 -22.53
N LYS A 54 11.88 -20.68 -22.42
CA LYS A 54 13.32 -20.92 -22.26
C LYS A 54 13.99 -20.31 -23.48
N HIS A 55 14.74 -19.24 -23.29
CA HIS A 55 15.43 -18.57 -24.39
C HIS A 55 16.51 -19.51 -24.94
N VAL A 56 16.14 -20.35 -25.92
CA VAL A 56 17.11 -21.03 -26.76
C VAL A 56 17.82 -19.91 -27.48
N ARG A 57 19.12 -19.76 -27.24
CA ARG A 57 19.96 -18.77 -27.93
C ARG A 57 20.06 -19.17 -29.40
N SER A 58 19.08 -18.77 -30.20
CA SER A 58 19.20 -18.81 -31.66
C SER A 58 20.30 -17.82 -32.05
N ARG A 59 21.43 -18.35 -32.51
CA ARG A 59 22.54 -17.56 -33.06
C ARG A 59 22.09 -16.94 -34.38
N ASN A 60 21.41 -15.81 -34.32
CA ASN A 60 21.16 -14.99 -35.49
C ASN A 60 22.24 -13.91 -35.58
N ASN A 61 23.16 -14.08 -36.54
CA ASN A 61 24.44 -13.37 -36.65
C ASN A 61 24.37 -11.91 -37.13
N ASN A 62 23.21 -11.24 -37.12
CA ASN A 62 23.05 -9.93 -37.76
C ASN A 62 22.70 -8.75 -36.84
N ARG A 63 22.93 -8.85 -35.52
CA ARG A 63 22.94 -7.66 -34.66
C ARG A 63 24.37 -7.25 -34.37
N GLN A 64 24.70 -6.00 -34.69
CA GLN A 64 25.98 -5.36 -34.38
C GLN A 64 26.34 -5.59 -32.90
N PRO A 65 27.59 -5.95 -32.58
CA PRO A 65 27.96 -6.26 -31.23
C PRO A 65 27.95 -4.97 -30.41
N CYS A 66 26.99 -4.85 -29.51
CA CYS A 66 27.16 -4.05 -28.30
C CYS A 66 28.44 -4.57 -27.63
N GLN A 67 29.44 -3.72 -27.42
CA GLN A 67 30.67 -4.08 -26.73
C GLN A 67 30.27 -4.67 -25.37
N ARG A 68 30.33 -5.99 -25.24
CA ARG A 68 30.26 -6.65 -23.95
C ARG A 68 31.51 -6.26 -23.20
N GLU A 69 31.34 -5.57 -22.08
CA GLU A 69 32.37 -5.51 -21.06
C GLU A 69 32.86 -6.94 -20.82
N VAL A 70 34.15 -7.15 -21.05
CA VAL A 70 34.79 -8.44 -20.85
C VAL A 70 34.88 -8.64 -19.35
N ILE A 71 33.96 -9.45 -18.81
CA ILE A 71 33.93 -9.89 -17.41
C ILE A 71 35.36 -10.28 -17.01
N SER A 72 35.93 -9.52 -16.08
CA SER A 72 37.31 -9.67 -15.64
C SER A 72 37.48 -10.99 -14.88
N THR A 73 38.72 -11.46 -14.73
CA THR A 73 39.02 -12.63 -13.89
C THR A 73 38.64 -12.41 -12.41
N ALA A 74 38.59 -11.15 -11.95
CA ALA A 74 38.11 -10.78 -10.63
C ALA A 74 36.58 -10.92 -10.52
N ASP A 75 35.84 -10.49 -11.54
CA ASP A 75 34.38 -10.65 -11.60
C ASP A 75 33.99 -12.14 -11.62
N TRP A 76 34.79 -12.98 -12.28
CA TRP A 76 34.64 -14.45 -12.23
C TRP A 76 34.94 -15.06 -10.86
N ALA A 77 35.74 -14.39 -10.03
CA ALA A 77 36.00 -14.80 -8.65
C ALA A 77 34.83 -14.39 -7.73
N GLU A 78 34.23 -13.21 -7.95
CA GLU A 78 33.03 -12.76 -7.23
C GLU A 78 31.78 -13.59 -7.57
N ILE A 79 31.56 -13.91 -8.85
CA ILE A 79 30.46 -14.78 -9.29
C ILE A 79 30.62 -16.19 -8.70
N ARG A 80 31.85 -16.67 -8.51
CA ARG A 80 32.13 -17.95 -7.83
C ARG A 80 32.01 -17.88 -6.30
N ASN A 81 32.09 -16.67 -5.73
CA ASN A 81 31.83 -16.39 -4.33
C ASN A 81 30.34 -16.05 -4.06
N PHE A 82 29.43 -16.35 -5.02
CA PHE A 82 28.00 -16.26 -4.79
C PHE A 82 27.61 -17.15 -3.62
N LYS A 83 27.44 -16.54 -2.44
CA LYS A 83 26.82 -17.20 -1.29
C LYS A 83 25.36 -17.40 -1.67
N THR A 84 24.97 -18.65 -1.93
CA THR A 84 23.56 -19.03 -1.96
C THR A 84 22.90 -18.42 -0.74
N THR A 85 21.89 -17.57 -0.94
CA THR A 85 21.07 -17.06 0.15
C THR A 85 20.39 -18.24 0.80
N GLU A 86 20.92 -18.69 1.93
CA GLU A 86 20.27 -19.64 2.80
C GLU A 86 19.00 -18.96 3.32
N LEU A 87 17.85 -19.35 2.77
CA LEU A 87 16.56 -19.05 3.38
C LEU A 87 16.54 -19.82 4.69
N THR A 88 17.04 -19.18 5.75
CA THR A 88 16.87 -19.62 7.14
C THR A 88 15.39 -19.53 7.44
N LYS A 89 14.64 -20.58 7.09
CA LYS A 89 13.32 -20.80 7.66
C LYS A 89 13.56 -20.82 9.16
N LYS A 90 12.94 -19.90 9.89
CA LYS A 90 12.93 -19.94 11.34
C LYS A 90 12.11 -21.17 11.73
N GLU A 91 12.79 -22.30 11.92
CA GLU A 91 12.15 -23.61 11.96
C GLU A 91 11.44 -23.91 13.29
N GLU A 92 11.65 -23.12 14.34
CA GLU A 92 11.10 -23.40 15.68
C GLU A 92 10.61 -22.15 16.44
N GLY A 93 9.47 -22.29 17.13
CA GLY A 93 8.98 -21.33 18.13
C GLY A 93 8.00 -20.27 17.61
N VAL A 94 7.77 -19.24 18.44
CA VAL A 94 6.81 -18.15 18.21
C VAL A 94 7.10 -17.38 16.91
N ASP A 95 8.36 -17.29 16.49
CA ASP A 95 8.78 -16.62 15.25
C ASP A 95 8.13 -17.23 13.99
N LYS A 96 7.91 -18.55 13.96
CA LYS A 96 7.22 -19.20 12.85
C LYS A 96 5.75 -18.79 12.80
N ASP A 97 5.11 -18.73 13.97
CA ASP A 97 3.71 -18.30 14.09
C ASP A 97 3.56 -16.83 13.64
N ILE A 98 4.56 -15.97 13.91
CA ILE A 98 4.61 -14.59 13.43
C ILE A 98 4.73 -14.53 11.90
N ASP A 99 5.60 -15.34 11.29
CA ASP A 99 5.74 -15.35 9.82
C ASP A 99 4.49 -15.91 9.11
N GLU A 100 3.81 -16.89 9.71
CA GLU A 100 2.50 -17.34 9.23
C GLU A 100 1.45 -16.23 9.33
N LEU A 101 1.42 -15.50 10.45
CA LEU A 101 0.55 -14.33 10.64
C LEU A 101 0.82 -13.24 9.60
N ARG A 102 2.09 -12.92 9.32
CA ARG A 102 2.46 -11.99 8.23
C ARG A 102 1.96 -12.48 6.88
N GLY A 103 2.03 -13.79 6.63
CA GLY A 103 1.50 -14.42 5.43
C GLY A 103 -0.02 -14.25 5.28
N LEU A 104 -0.77 -14.33 6.39
CA LEU A 104 -2.22 -14.09 6.40
C LEU A 104 -2.55 -12.60 6.20
N LEU A 105 -1.86 -11.71 6.91
CA LEU A 105 -2.04 -10.26 6.80
C LEU A 105 -1.78 -9.78 5.36
N ASN A 106 -0.73 -10.26 4.71
CA ASN A 106 -0.43 -9.90 3.31
C ASN A 106 -1.46 -10.42 2.29
N LYS A 107 -2.26 -11.43 2.66
CA LYS A 107 -3.36 -11.95 1.83
C LYS A 107 -4.69 -11.26 2.10
N LEU A 108 -4.75 -10.39 3.11
CA LEU A 108 -5.96 -9.68 3.49
C LEU A 108 -6.34 -8.66 2.41
N THR A 109 -7.57 -8.79 1.91
CA THR A 109 -8.19 -7.85 0.97
C THR A 109 -9.63 -7.61 1.39
N SER A 110 -10.29 -6.62 0.79
CA SER A 110 -11.71 -6.38 1.02
C SER A 110 -12.58 -7.59 0.65
N ASN A 111 -12.23 -8.32 -0.40
CA ASN A 111 -13.05 -9.42 -0.94
C ASN A 111 -12.99 -10.70 -0.10
N ASN A 112 -11.90 -10.95 0.61
CA ASN A 112 -11.71 -12.14 1.46
C ASN A 112 -11.64 -11.79 2.95
N TYR A 113 -12.13 -10.61 3.33
CA TYR A 113 -11.98 -10.06 4.67
C TYR A 113 -12.48 -11.01 5.76
N GLU A 114 -13.72 -11.50 5.66
CA GLU A 114 -14.35 -12.33 6.69
C GLU A 114 -13.58 -13.66 6.92
N GLU A 115 -13.11 -14.27 5.84
CA GLU A 115 -12.34 -15.51 5.89
C GLU A 115 -10.96 -15.26 6.53
N MET A 116 -10.25 -14.22 6.07
CA MET A 116 -8.90 -13.90 6.56
C MET A 116 -8.93 -13.39 8.00
N GLU A 117 -9.90 -12.56 8.38
CA GLU A 117 -10.13 -12.11 9.76
C GLU A 117 -10.28 -13.34 10.68
N THR A 118 -11.12 -14.29 10.31
CA THR A 118 -11.32 -15.51 11.11
C THR A 118 -10.03 -16.31 11.29
N GLN A 119 -9.20 -16.41 10.23
CA GLN A 119 -7.91 -17.11 10.30
C GLN A 119 -6.89 -16.36 11.16
N ILE A 120 -6.82 -15.03 11.00
CA ILE A 120 -5.92 -14.16 11.77
C ILE A 120 -6.28 -14.21 13.25
N MET A 121 -7.56 -14.09 13.60
CA MET A 121 -8.02 -14.14 14.99
C MET A 121 -7.69 -15.49 15.64
N LYS A 122 -7.90 -16.60 14.92
CA LYS A 122 -7.51 -17.95 15.41
C LYS A 122 -6.01 -18.08 15.62
N SER A 123 -5.21 -17.55 14.69
CA SER A 123 -3.74 -17.54 14.82
C SER A 123 -3.31 -16.74 16.04
N LEU A 124 -3.85 -15.54 16.24
CA LEU A 124 -3.58 -14.69 17.40
C LEU A 124 -4.00 -15.36 18.72
N THR A 125 -5.20 -15.94 18.81
CA THR A 125 -5.63 -16.70 19.99
C THR A 125 -4.64 -17.81 20.32
N THR A 126 -4.22 -18.57 19.31
CA THR A 126 -3.26 -19.67 19.49
C THR A 126 -1.92 -19.18 20.01
N ILE A 127 -1.45 -18.03 19.54
CA ILE A 127 -0.18 -17.44 19.98
C ILE A 127 -0.29 -16.92 21.42
N ILE A 128 -1.38 -16.23 21.74
CA ILE A 128 -1.62 -15.66 23.08
C ILE A 128 -1.81 -16.78 24.11
N ASP A 129 -2.57 -17.82 23.80
CA ASP A 129 -2.85 -18.96 24.70
C ASP A 129 -1.60 -19.79 25.02
N LYS A 130 -0.57 -19.77 24.17
CA LYS A 130 0.74 -20.40 24.44
C LYS A 130 1.55 -19.67 25.53
N ASN A 131 0.98 -18.65 26.17
CA ASN A 131 1.62 -17.85 27.23
C ASN A 131 2.89 -17.16 26.72
N CYS A 132 2.77 -16.45 25.58
CA CYS A 132 3.86 -15.71 24.96
C CYS A 132 4.45 -14.64 25.89
N LYS A 133 5.74 -14.37 25.69
CA LYS A 133 6.40 -13.23 26.32
C LYS A 133 5.85 -11.93 25.76
N GLU A 134 5.86 -10.89 26.57
CA GLU A 134 5.48 -9.53 26.15
C GLU A 134 6.26 -9.08 24.89
N GLU A 135 7.57 -9.37 24.83
CA GLU A 135 8.42 -9.10 23.65
C GLU A 135 7.89 -9.72 22.34
N ASP A 136 7.27 -10.89 22.41
CA ASP A 136 6.75 -11.56 21.21
C ASP A 136 5.41 -10.96 20.77
N LEU A 137 4.59 -10.52 21.74
CA LEU A 137 3.38 -9.76 21.45
C LEU A 137 3.70 -8.37 20.87
N GLU A 138 4.78 -7.73 21.34
CA GLU A 138 5.27 -6.48 20.75
C GLU A 138 5.65 -6.65 19.28
N LYS A 139 6.42 -7.69 18.94
CA LYS A 139 6.77 -8.01 17.55
C LYS A 139 5.55 -8.27 16.67
N ILE A 140 4.52 -8.91 17.23
CA ILE A 140 3.26 -9.16 16.52
C ILE A 140 2.53 -7.85 16.26
N GLY A 141 2.39 -7.02 17.28
CA GLY A 141 1.77 -5.71 17.16
C GLY A 141 2.49 -4.84 16.14
N GLU A 142 3.82 -4.85 16.14
CA GLU A 142 4.66 -4.11 15.20
C GLU A 142 4.47 -4.65 13.78
N ALA A 143 4.47 -5.97 13.58
CA ALA A 143 4.27 -6.58 12.27
C ALA A 143 2.89 -6.28 11.68
N ILE A 144 1.83 -6.32 12.49
CA ILE A 144 0.47 -5.97 12.03
C ILE A 144 0.44 -4.50 11.62
N PHE A 145 1.11 -3.62 12.37
CA PHE A 145 1.09 -2.18 12.12
C PHE A 145 1.90 -1.82 10.89
N GLU A 146 3.09 -2.40 10.75
CA GLU A 146 3.96 -2.22 9.60
C GLU A 146 3.25 -2.69 8.32
N ILE A 147 2.66 -3.89 8.31
CA ILE A 147 1.93 -4.38 7.13
C ILE A 147 0.72 -3.49 6.82
N GLY A 148 -0.05 -3.10 7.84
CA GLY A 148 -1.22 -2.24 7.68
C GLY A 148 -0.90 -0.83 7.19
N SER A 149 0.29 -0.32 7.53
CA SER A 149 0.74 1.03 7.18
C SER A 149 1.51 1.13 5.87
N ILE A 150 2.07 0.03 5.36
CA ILE A 150 2.80 0.01 4.07
C ILE A 150 1.84 0.13 2.88
N ASN A 151 0.64 -0.48 2.97
CA ASN A 151 -0.27 -0.51 1.83
C ASN A 151 -1.40 0.51 1.96
N LYS A 152 -1.19 1.70 1.38
CA LYS A 152 -2.20 2.78 1.32
C LYS A 152 -3.57 2.29 0.85
N PHE A 153 -3.65 1.36 -0.11
CA PHE A 153 -4.93 0.85 -0.65
C PHE A 153 -5.72 -0.02 0.32
N TRP A 154 -5.04 -0.69 1.26
CA TRP A 154 -5.69 -1.62 2.19
C TRP A 154 -5.77 -1.07 3.61
N SER A 155 -5.25 0.13 3.83
CA SER A 155 -5.28 0.85 5.12
C SER A 155 -6.66 0.82 5.79
N ALA A 156 -7.75 1.01 5.05
CA ALA A 156 -9.12 0.90 5.56
C ALA A 156 -9.49 -0.51 6.04
N VAL A 157 -9.08 -1.54 5.28
CA VAL A 157 -9.33 -2.96 5.62
C VAL A 157 -8.54 -3.34 6.87
N PHE A 158 -7.28 -2.90 6.96
CA PHE A 158 -6.44 -3.12 8.14
C PHE A 158 -6.97 -2.36 9.36
N ALA A 159 -7.48 -1.14 9.21
CA ALA A 159 -8.06 -0.40 10.33
C ALA A 159 -9.27 -1.12 10.94
N LYS A 160 -10.12 -1.72 10.10
CA LYS A 160 -11.23 -2.56 10.55
C LYS A 160 -10.74 -3.80 11.32
N LEU A 161 -9.74 -4.50 10.79
CA LEU A 161 -9.12 -5.64 11.46
C LEU A 161 -8.53 -5.23 12.82
N TYR A 162 -7.88 -4.07 12.89
CA TYR A 162 -7.32 -3.51 14.12
C TYR A 162 -8.39 -3.34 15.20
N LYS A 163 -9.54 -2.77 14.85
CA LYS A 163 -10.68 -2.65 15.78
C LYS A 163 -11.10 -4.01 16.35
N THR A 164 -11.19 -5.04 15.51
CA THR A 164 -11.53 -6.40 15.94
C THR A 164 -10.46 -6.98 16.87
N ILE A 165 -9.18 -6.81 16.54
CA ILE A 165 -8.06 -7.32 17.36
C ILE A 165 -8.08 -6.67 18.76
N LEU A 166 -8.16 -5.34 18.84
CA LEU A 166 -8.11 -4.60 20.10
C LEU A 166 -9.31 -4.85 21.00
N SER A 167 -10.50 -5.06 20.41
CA SER A 167 -11.70 -5.42 21.17
C SER A 167 -11.66 -6.86 21.70
N THR A 168 -10.96 -7.76 21.01
CA THR A 168 -10.88 -9.18 21.40
C THR A 168 -9.73 -9.47 22.37
N PHE A 169 -8.60 -8.77 22.21
CA PHE A 169 -7.38 -9.01 22.97
C PHE A 169 -6.95 -7.75 23.73
N PRO A 170 -7.43 -7.54 24.97
CA PRO A 170 -7.11 -6.34 25.76
C PRO A 170 -5.61 -6.09 25.95
N THR A 171 -4.80 -7.15 26.07
CA THR A 171 -3.34 -7.09 26.18
C THR A 171 -2.68 -6.39 24.98
N MET A 172 -3.33 -6.39 23.81
CA MET A 172 -2.83 -5.71 22.61
C MET A 172 -3.01 -4.18 22.68
N ASN A 173 -3.83 -3.65 23.58
CA ASN A 173 -4.06 -2.20 23.68
C ASN A 173 -2.81 -1.44 24.11
N GLU A 174 -2.01 -1.99 25.03
CA GLU A 174 -0.77 -1.33 25.48
C GLU A 174 0.29 -1.36 24.38
N ILE A 175 0.46 -2.51 23.72
CA ILE A 175 1.37 -2.68 22.58
C ILE A 175 0.99 -1.74 21.43
N TYR A 176 -0.29 -1.62 21.16
CA TYR A 176 -0.81 -0.71 20.15
C TYR A 176 -0.44 0.75 20.46
N LYS A 177 -0.62 1.22 21.69
CA LYS A 177 -0.25 2.59 22.09
C LYS A 177 1.24 2.86 21.91
N LYS A 178 2.08 1.90 22.30
CA LYS A 178 3.54 1.98 22.10
C LYS A 178 3.89 2.10 20.62
N ASN A 179 3.30 1.23 19.78
CA ASN A 179 3.52 1.25 18.35
C ASN A 179 3.05 2.57 17.73
N PHE A 180 1.83 3.00 18.06
CA PHE A 180 1.29 4.28 17.58
C PHE A 180 2.23 5.45 17.88
N SER A 181 2.75 5.54 19.11
CA SER A 181 3.75 6.55 19.48
C SER A 181 5.05 6.45 18.67
N ASN A 182 5.53 5.24 18.40
CA ASN A 182 6.72 5.04 17.56
C ASN A 182 6.47 5.50 16.11
N PHE A 183 5.30 5.22 15.55
CA PHE A 183 4.97 5.67 14.20
C PHE A 183 4.72 7.17 14.11
N LEU A 184 4.20 7.81 15.17
CA LEU A 184 4.12 9.27 15.26
C LEU A 184 5.50 9.92 15.17
N SER A 185 6.53 9.34 15.82
CA SER A 185 7.89 9.89 15.76
C SER A 185 8.49 9.93 14.35
N LEU A 186 7.94 9.18 13.39
CA LEU A 186 8.37 9.24 11.99
C LEU A 186 8.06 10.59 11.35
N PHE A 187 7.12 11.34 11.91
CA PHE A 187 6.75 12.69 11.46
C PHE A 187 7.64 13.78 12.07
N ASP A 188 8.47 13.46 13.06
CA ASP A 188 9.38 14.42 13.71
C ASP A 188 10.50 14.89 12.77
N ASN A 189 10.88 14.05 11.81
CA ASN A 189 12.00 14.31 10.91
C ASN A 189 11.63 14.03 9.45
N ILE A 190 10.97 15.01 8.82
CA ILE A 190 10.73 15.02 7.37
C ILE A 190 11.91 15.73 6.71
N ARG A 191 12.58 15.02 5.80
CA ARG A 191 13.80 15.46 5.15
C ARG A 191 13.75 15.26 3.64
N TYR A 192 14.61 15.98 2.95
CA TYR A 192 14.85 15.86 1.52
C TYR A 192 16.36 15.78 1.28
N VAL A 193 16.75 14.99 0.27
CA VAL A 193 18.14 14.88 -0.20
C VAL A 193 18.10 14.95 -1.72
N SER A 194 18.98 15.70 -2.36
CA SER A 194 19.02 15.75 -3.83
C SER A 194 19.60 14.46 -4.41
N ALA A 195 19.02 13.98 -5.51
CA ALA A 195 19.56 12.85 -6.28
C ALA A 195 20.97 13.12 -6.84
N GLU A 196 21.29 14.41 -7.06
CA GLU A 196 22.61 14.85 -7.53
C GLU A 196 23.67 14.79 -6.42
N GLU A 197 23.26 14.96 -5.16
CA GLU A 197 24.15 14.94 -4.00
C GLU A 197 24.43 13.51 -3.55
N ASN A 198 23.36 12.72 -3.35
CA ASN A 198 23.45 11.33 -2.95
C ASN A 198 22.22 10.55 -3.42
N TYR A 199 22.38 9.82 -4.52
CA TYR A 199 21.30 9.07 -5.15
C TYR A 199 20.72 7.95 -4.25
N ASP A 200 21.59 7.23 -3.53
CA ASP A 200 21.15 6.15 -2.65
C ASP A 200 20.33 6.70 -1.48
N GLU A 201 20.80 7.78 -0.87
CA GLU A 201 20.07 8.43 0.22
C GLU A 201 18.78 9.09 -0.27
N PHE A 202 18.77 9.70 -1.45
CA PHE A 202 17.55 10.18 -2.10
C PHE A 202 16.52 9.05 -2.26
N CYS A 203 16.95 7.86 -2.68
CA CYS A 203 16.06 6.70 -2.80
C CYS A 203 15.51 6.25 -1.44
N ASN A 204 16.34 6.26 -0.39
CA ASN A 204 15.92 5.91 0.97
C ASN A 204 14.92 6.93 1.52
N VAL A 205 15.24 8.22 1.42
CA VAL A 205 14.38 9.32 1.89
C VAL A 205 13.04 9.34 1.16
N ASN A 206 13.00 9.07 -0.14
CA ASN A 206 11.74 8.95 -0.87
C ASN A 206 10.87 7.79 -0.38
N LYS A 207 11.48 6.65 -0.06
CA LYS A 207 10.74 5.51 0.54
C LYS A 207 10.21 5.87 1.92
N GLU A 208 11.00 6.58 2.73
CA GLU A 208 10.55 7.08 4.04
C GLU A 208 9.37 8.05 3.88
N ASN A 209 9.44 9.01 2.95
CA ASN A 209 8.37 9.98 2.70
C ASN A 209 7.08 9.29 2.21
N GLU A 210 7.19 8.32 1.29
CA GLU A 210 6.03 7.53 0.86
C GLU A 210 5.44 6.70 2.01
N LYS A 211 6.30 6.14 2.88
CA LYS A 211 5.88 5.45 4.10
C LYS A 211 5.14 6.39 5.05
N ARG A 212 5.62 7.62 5.28
CA ARG A 212 4.94 8.63 6.11
C ARG A 212 3.54 8.95 5.57
N ARG A 213 3.40 9.19 4.26
CA ARG A 213 2.10 9.45 3.63
C ARG A 213 1.13 8.28 3.80
N SER A 214 1.62 7.05 3.65
CA SER A 214 0.83 5.83 3.84
C SER A 214 0.39 5.66 5.29
N ILE A 215 1.29 5.95 6.24
CA ILE A 215 0.98 5.96 7.68
C ILE A 215 -0.05 7.03 8.02
N GLY A 216 0.09 8.26 7.51
CA GLY A 216 -0.87 9.34 7.75
C GLY A 216 -2.27 8.96 7.27
N SER A 217 -2.37 8.38 6.07
CA SER A 217 -3.62 7.82 5.55
C SER A 217 -4.16 6.69 6.44
N PHE A 218 -3.29 5.83 6.96
CA PHE A 218 -3.70 4.76 7.85
C PHE A 218 -4.23 5.29 9.19
N PHE A 219 -3.63 6.32 9.78
CA PHE A 219 -4.12 6.95 11.01
C PHE A 219 -5.51 7.52 10.84
N VAL A 220 -5.77 8.20 9.72
CA VAL A 220 -7.12 8.65 9.37
C VAL A 220 -8.11 7.49 9.32
N HIS A 221 -7.74 6.35 8.72
CA HIS A 221 -8.62 5.18 8.70
C HIS A 221 -8.83 4.56 10.09
N LEU A 222 -7.81 4.57 10.95
CA LEU A 222 -7.96 4.18 12.36
C LEU A 222 -8.95 5.10 13.09
N MET A 223 -8.86 6.41 12.87
CA MET A 223 -9.80 7.39 13.45
C MET A 223 -11.22 7.16 12.94
N ASN A 224 -11.38 7.01 11.62
CA ASN A 224 -12.67 6.76 10.98
C ASN A 224 -13.31 5.42 11.42
N ASN A 225 -12.53 4.51 12.01
CA ASN A 225 -13.01 3.25 12.60
C ASN A 225 -13.10 3.29 14.14
N ASP A 226 -12.99 4.45 14.78
CA ASP A 226 -13.01 4.62 16.24
C ASP A 226 -11.90 3.83 16.98
N VAL A 227 -10.75 3.63 16.32
CA VAL A 227 -9.57 3.03 16.96
C VAL A 227 -8.72 4.09 17.66
N ILE A 228 -8.65 5.29 17.09
CA ILE A 228 -8.05 6.48 17.71
C ILE A 228 -9.05 7.62 17.80
N GLU A 229 -8.82 8.50 18.75
CA GLU A 229 -9.58 9.72 18.93
C GLU A 229 -9.09 10.82 17.97
N GLU A 230 -10.00 11.71 17.59
CA GLU A 230 -9.75 12.86 16.71
C GLU A 230 -8.66 13.78 17.27
N VAL A 231 -8.56 13.88 18.60
CA VAL A 231 -7.55 14.70 19.30
C VAL A 231 -6.14 14.32 18.85
N ALA A 232 -5.84 13.03 18.70
CA ALA A 232 -4.52 12.57 18.26
C ALA A 232 -4.20 13.01 16.82
N ILE A 233 -5.22 13.09 15.95
CA ILE A 233 -5.05 13.60 14.58
C ILE A 233 -4.87 15.11 14.59
N PHE A 234 -5.62 15.85 15.40
CA PHE A 234 -5.44 17.29 15.56
C PHE A 234 -4.04 17.65 16.09
N GLU A 235 -3.55 16.93 17.10
CA GLU A 235 -2.20 17.11 17.63
C GLU A 235 -1.12 16.87 16.56
N LEU A 236 -1.27 15.81 15.76
CA LEU A 236 -0.36 15.53 14.65
C LEU A 236 -0.41 16.63 13.57
N ILE A 237 -1.60 17.08 13.17
CA ILE A 237 -1.76 18.19 12.21
C ILE A 237 -1.08 19.45 12.75
N LYS A 238 -1.30 19.77 14.03
CA LYS A 238 -0.68 20.93 14.69
C LYS A 238 0.85 20.84 14.66
N GLN A 239 1.42 19.71 15.05
CA GLN A 239 2.87 19.48 15.03
C GLN A 239 3.46 19.68 13.61
N LEU A 240 2.81 19.08 12.61
CA LEU A 240 3.24 19.22 11.21
C LEU A 240 3.13 20.66 10.72
N LYS A 241 2.02 21.34 11.03
CA LYS A 241 1.79 22.75 10.70
C LYS A 241 2.87 23.64 11.29
N GLU A 242 3.15 23.53 12.58
CA GLU A 242 4.12 24.37 13.28
C GLU A 242 5.52 24.19 12.68
N THR A 243 5.94 22.93 12.49
CA THR A 243 7.25 22.62 11.87
C THR A 243 7.33 23.11 10.41
N MET A 244 6.24 22.96 9.65
CA MET A 244 6.17 23.43 8.27
C MET A 244 6.32 24.95 8.18
N LEU A 245 5.62 25.69 9.05
CA LEU A 245 5.68 27.16 9.08
C LEU A 245 7.09 27.64 9.42
N ASP A 246 7.79 26.97 10.35
CA ASP A 246 9.19 27.29 10.67
C ASP A 246 10.11 27.06 9.47
N PHE A 247 9.96 25.94 8.76
CA PHE A 247 10.80 25.59 7.61
C PHE A 247 10.52 26.45 6.38
N MET A 248 9.28 26.94 6.25
CA MET A 248 8.85 27.81 5.16
C MET A 248 9.67 29.10 5.06
N ASP A 249 10.13 29.62 6.20
CA ASP A 249 10.93 30.84 6.29
C ASP A 249 12.45 30.60 6.24
N MET A 250 12.89 29.34 6.17
CA MET A 250 14.30 28.97 6.00
C MET A 250 14.66 28.84 4.52
N GLU A 251 15.91 29.12 4.15
CA GLU A 251 16.38 28.85 2.78
C GLU A 251 16.60 27.35 2.54
N ASN A 252 16.41 26.90 1.28
CA ASN A 252 16.66 25.52 0.83
C ASN A 252 15.84 24.43 1.54
N LYS A 253 14.64 24.74 2.02
CA LYS A 253 13.69 23.81 2.66
C LYS A 253 12.41 23.56 1.86
N LYS A 254 12.42 23.93 0.59
CA LYS A 254 11.24 23.91 -0.28
C LYS A 254 10.62 22.53 -0.45
N GLU A 255 11.46 21.50 -0.56
CA GLU A 255 10.99 20.12 -0.75
C GLU A 255 10.48 19.53 0.58
N GLU A 256 11.12 19.82 1.70
CA GLU A 256 10.61 19.43 3.02
C GLU A 256 9.26 20.07 3.32
N VAL A 257 9.10 21.38 3.06
CA VAL A 257 7.82 22.09 3.20
C VAL A 257 6.74 21.44 2.34
N ALA A 258 7.08 20.98 1.13
CA ALA A 258 6.15 20.25 0.27
C ALA A 258 5.73 18.89 0.85
N GLU A 259 6.65 18.16 1.48
CA GLU A 259 6.34 16.88 2.15
C GLU A 259 5.50 17.08 3.42
N PHE A 260 5.73 18.14 4.20
CA PHE A 260 4.86 18.49 5.33
C PHE A 260 3.44 18.82 4.84
N ALA A 261 3.32 19.69 3.83
CA ALA A 261 2.03 20.05 3.25
C ALA A 261 1.27 18.82 2.74
N GLU A 262 1.95 17.87 2.08
CA GLU A 262 1.34 16.63 1.61
C GLU A 262 0.72 15.82 2.75
N ASN A 263 1.46 15.64 3.84
CA ASN A 263 0.96 14.88 5.00
C ASN A 263 -0.22 15.60 5.67
N ILE A 264 -0.17 16.92 5.82
CA ILE A 264 -1.28 17.70 6.38
C ILE A 264 -2.55 17.55 5.52
N VAL A 265 -2.42 17.67 4.20
CA VAL A 265 -3.55 17.51 3.26
C VAL A 265 -4.15 16.11 3.36
N ILE A 266 -3.33 15.06 3.43
CA ILE A 266 -3.79 13.67 3.60
C ILE A 266 -4.62 13.52 4.88
N LEU A 267 -4.14 14.08 6.00
CA LEU A 267 -4.80 13.98 7.30
C LEU A 267 -6.16 14.71 7.31
N ILE A 268 -6.18 15.95 6.82
CA ILE A 268 -7.39 16.79 6.83
C ILE A 268 -8.44 16.25 5.86
N ASN A 269 -8.06 15.98 4.60
CA ASN A 269 -9.02 15.53 3.59
C ASN A 269 -9.63 14.18 3.96
N GLY A 270 -8.79 13.19 4.32
CA GLY A 270 -9.28 11.87 4.67
C GLY A 270 -10.07 11.82 5.99
N GLY A 271 -9.79 12.76 6.90
CA GLY A 271 -10.43 12.87 8.21
C GLY A 271 -11.62 13.82 8.27
N LYS A 272 -11.87 14.60 7.21
CA LYS A 272 -12.80 15.75 7.18
C LYS A 272 -14.09 15.53 7.95
N ASN A 273 -14.88 14.52 7.57
CA ASN A 273 -16.20 14.28 8.15
C ASN A 273 -16.16 14.06 9.68
N ARG A 274 -15.12 13.39 10.19
CA ARG A 274 -14.97 13.14 11.63
C ARG A 274 -14.43 14.35 12.36
N LEU A 275 -13.42 15.01 11.79
CA LEU A 275 -12.78 16.18 12.38
C LEU A 275 -13.77 17.36 12.48
N GLU A 276 -14.55 17.61 11.43
CA GLU A 276 -15.57 18.67 11.41
C GLU A 276 -16.69 18.42 12.43
N ALA A 277 -17.09 17.16 12.59
CA ALA A 277 -18.12 16.74 13.54
C ALA A 277 -17.64 16.80 15.00
N TYR A 278 -16.33 16.89 15.24
CA TYR A 278 -15.76 16.95 16.59
C TYR A 278 -16.01 18.32 17.23
N LYS A 279 -16.72 18.36 18.36
CA LYS A 279 -17.14 19.61 19.03
C LYS A 279 -16.63 19.75 20.46
N ASN A 280 -15.73 18.87 20.91
CA ASN A 280 -15.16 19.01 22.24
C ASN A 280 -14.16 20.17 22.26
N ASP A 281 -14.01 20.78 23.43
CA ASP A 281 -13.06 21.87 23.65
C ASP A 281 -11.62 21.35 23.54
N VAL A 282 -10.93 21.76 22.48
CA VAL A 282 -9.52 21.43 22.20
C VAL A 282 -8.78 22.71 21.85
N THR A 283 -7.50 22.78 22.19
CA THR A 283 -6.67 23.97 21.90
C THR A 283 -6.40 24.18 20.40
N PHE A 284 -6.60 23.14 19.61
CA PHE A 284 -6.45 23.14 18.16
C PHE A 284 -7.44 22.10 17.63
N GLY A 285 -8.48 22.57 16.95
CA GLY A 285 -9.57 21.75 16.41
C GLY A 285 -9.82 22.07 14.95
N TRP A 286 -11.08 21.84 14.53
CA TRP A 286 -11.46 22.00 13.14
C TRP A 286 -11.35 23.45 12.66
N ASP A 287 -11.79 24.41 13.48
CA ASP A 287 -11.80 25.82 13.10
C ASP A 287 -10.36 26.32 12.88
N GLU A 288 -9.40 25.93 13.72
CA GLU A 288 -7.98 26.27 13.55
C GLU A 288 -7.34 25.58 12.33
N CYS A 289 -7.83 24.39 11.93
CA CYS A 289 -7.44 23.77 10.67
C CYS A 289 -7.92 24.60 9.48
N VAL A 290 -9.19 25.03 9.49
CA VAL A 290 -9.76 25.85 8.41
C VAL A 290 -9.05 27.20 8.33
N GLU A 291 -8.85 27.89 9.45
CA GLU A 291 -8.11 29.16 9.50
C GLU A 291 -6.69 29.02 8.95
N PHE A 292 -6.01 27.91 9.27
CA PHE A 292 -4.69 27.64 8.73
C PHE A 292 -4.71 27.43 7.22
N ILE A 293 -5.68 26.67 6.70
CA ILE A 293 -5.81 26.44 5.26
C ILE A 293 -6.04 27.76 4.53
N GLU A 294 -6.99 28.58 5.01
CA GLU A 294 -7.25 29.90 4.46
C GLU A 294 -6.04 30.84 4.50
N ASP A 295 -5.24 30.80 5.57
CA ASP A 295 -4.00 31.56 5.67
C ASP A 295 -2.99 31.10 4.61
N MET A 296 -2.83 29.79 4.44
CA MET A 296 -1.92 29.21 3.45
C MET A 296 -2.31 29.56 2.01
N THR A 297 -3.61 29.63 1.67
CA THR A 297 -4.06 30.00 0.31
C THR A 297 -3.80 31.47 -0.02
N LYS A 298 -3.76 32.33 0.99
CA LYS A 298 -3.53 33.78 0.85
C LYS A 298 -2.05 34.18 0.86
N ARG A 299 -1.14 33.27 1.24
CA ARG A 299 0.31 33.54 1.35
C ARG A 299 0.97 33.81 0.00
N LYS A 300 1.89 34.77 0.00
CA LYS A 300 2.70 35.11 -1.17
C LYS A 300 4.03 34.37 -1.13
N VAL A 301 4.29 33.58 -2.17
CA VAL A 301 5.56 32.84 -2.34
C VAL A 301 6.78 33.76 -2.31
N SER A 302 6.65 35.02 -2.74
CA SER A 302 7.74 36.01 -2.69
C SER A 302 8.24 36.33 -1.28
N ASN A 303 7.40 36.13 -0.26
CA ASN A 303 7.68 36.52 1.12
C ASN A 303 8.32 35.38 1.93
N HIS A 304 8.32 34.17 1.40
CA HIS A 304 8.67 32.95 2.12
C HIS A 304 9.65 32.12 1.26
N PRO A 305 10.95 32.07 1.60
CA PRO A 305 11.99 31.48 0.77
C PRO A 305 11.74 30.03 0.33
N SER A 306 11.12 29.22 1.19
CA SER A 306 10.83 27.81 0.93
C SER A 306 9.37 27.51 0.64
N LEU A 307 8.51 28.52 0.57
CA LEU A 307 7.16 28.32 0.07
C LEU A 307 7.20 28.11 -1.45
N SER A 308 6.31 27.28 -1.97
CA SER A 308 6.19 27.05 -3.41
C SER A 308 4.75 27.19 -3.87
N ASN A 309 4.55 27.59 -5.13
CA ASN A 309 3.21 27.62 -5.72
C ASN A 309 2.54 26.25 -5.65
N LYS A 310 3.30 25.15 -5.77
CA LYS A 310 2.78 23.78 -5.62
C LYS A 310 2.12 23.57 -4.27
N VAL A 311 2.72 24.08 -3.19
CA VAL A 311 2.15 23.98 -1.84
C VAL A 311 0.92 24.85 -1.71
N VAL A 312 0.97 26.11 -2.18
CA VAL A 312 -0.20 27.00 -2.15
C VAL A 312 -1.38 26.40 -2.91
N PHE A 313 -1.16 25.89 -4.14
CA PHE A 313 -2.22 25.24 -4.92
C PHE A 313 -2.79 24.01 -4.23
N LYS A 314 -1.97 23.19 -3.54
CA LYS A 314 -2.50 22.07 -2.75
C LYS A 314 -3.47 22.52 -1.65
N PHE A 315 -3.16 23.62 -0.97
CA PHE A 315 -4.06 24.16 0.04
C PHE A 315 -5.31 24.82 -0.58
N MET A 316 -5.21 25.39 -1.79
CA MET A 316 -6.37 25.87 -2.54
C MET A 316 -7.28 24.71 -2.95
N ASP A 317 -6.72 23.63 -3.49
CA ASP A 317 -7.46 22.42 -3.84
C ASP A 317 -8.15 21.84 -2.59
N LEU A 318 -7.45 21.84 -1.44
CA LEU A 318 -8.03 21.40 -0.17
C LEU A 318 -9.17 22.33 0.28
N GLU A 319 -8.99 23.66 0.20
CA GLU A 319 -10.02 24.65 0.55
C GLU A 319 -11.30 24.48 -0.28
N GLU A 320 -11.17 24.18 -1.58
CA GLU A 320 -12.33 23.89 -2.45
C GLU A 320 -13.08 22.60 -2.07
N GLU A 321 -12.40 21.65 -1.44
CA GLU A 321 -12.97 20.39 -0.99
C GLU A 321 -13.60 20.46 0.42
N LEU A 322 -13.38 21.53 1.19
CA LEU A 322 -13.97 21.77 2.52
C LEU A 322 -15.43 22.21 2.47
#